data_AF-A0A533R2R7-F1
#
_entry.id   AF-A0A533R2R7-F1
#
_cell.length_a   1.000
_cell.length_b   1.000
_cell.length_c   1.000
_cell.angle_alpha   90.00
_cell.angle_beta   90.00
_cell.angle_gamma   90.00
#
_symmetry.space_group_name_H-M   'P 1'
#
loop_
_entity.id
_entity.type
_entity.pdbx_description
1 polymer ?
#
loop_
_entity_poly.entity_id
_entity_poly.type
_entity_poly.pdbx_seq_one_letter_code
_entity_poly.pdbx_strand_id
1 'polypeptide(L)'
;MSDSEDGGSLVGVISEIGLPDITGIPLPAPVKRSLWRALGRLITGAVEVPVAYLEAQAGKIRAHGKGTEAVTLAAATAAAQQFGSDPTLADRAVNYFGAKIVREQLNREAVARATMEAIAASPPETEPEGAVDEDWLTEFTEIAAKKSNVEIRVILGRILAGEITKPGTFSPATLQILTTLSQSTARKFQLLSGMSIADARGFTYVVTAPFPKFQQEGLVELGVTYSDFLNLQSSGLLAPALTSQLDLNPNVNVVRADYVGQPFALRLSDASKKIANTQITVFSAIGHELRSVIPLERNDAYDVKLRTWLANQSVSIEFVTT
;
A
#
# COMPACT_ATOMS: atom_id res chain seq x y z
N MET A 1 21.13 -49.15 -20.70
CA MET A 1 20.27 -49.12 -19.49
C MET A 1 20.81 -47.98 -18.64
N SER A 2 20.56 -46.74 -19.09
CA SER A 2 19.41 -45.89 -18.71
C SER A 2 19.55 -45.36 -17.28
N ASP A 3 20.22 -44.21 -17.16
CA ASP A 3 19.65 -42.91 -16.75
C ASP A 3 18.28 -42.96 -16.05
N SER A 4 17.97 -42.18 -15.02
CA SER A 4 18.51 -40.88 -14.59
C SER A 4 17.97 -40.56 -13.20
N GLU A 5 18.78 -39.91 -12.37
CA GLU A 5 18.38 -39.34 -11.08
C GLU A 5 17.43 -38.16 -11.25
N ASP A 6 16.47 -38.13 -10.33
CA ASP A 6 15.34 -37.22 -10.23
C ASP A 6 15.79 -35.84 -9.69
N GLY A 7 16.01 -34.90 -10.60
CA GLY A 7 16.28 -33.49 -10.30
C GLY A 7 15.01 -32.66 -10.44
N GLY A 8 14.14 -32.72 -9.42
CA GLY A 8 12.93 -31.90 -9.31
C GLY A 8 13.26 -30.40 -9.33
N SER A 9 13.24 -29.82 -10.52
CA SER A 9 13.58 -28.43 -10.77
C SER A 9 12.46 -27.48 -10.32
N LEU A 10 12.80 -26.56 -9.41
CA LEU A 10 11.99 -25.40 -8.98
C LEU A 10 11.52 -24.48 -10.13
N VAL A 11 11.98 -24.74 -11.37
CA VAL A 11 11.60 -24.03 -12.60
C VAL A 11 10.14 -24.28 -13.00
N GLY A 12 9.53 -25.40 -12.57
CA GLY A 12 8.18 -25.79 -12.98
C GLY A 12 7.04 -24.91 -12.45
N VAL A 13 7.27 -24.10 -11.41
CA VAL A 13 6.20 -23.34 -10.73
C VAL A 13 6.13 -21.87 -11.18
N ILE A 14 7.09 -21.40 -12.00
CA ILE A 14 7.29 -19.96 -12.27
C ILE A 14 6.56 -19.49 -13.57
N SER A 15 5.99 -20.39 -14.38
CA SER A 15 5.62 -20.09 -15.78
C SER A 15 4.22 -19.52 -16.06
N GLU A 16 3.35 -19.24 -15.07
CA GLU A 16 1.94 -18.87 -15.35
C GLU A 16 1.55 -17.39 -15.21
N ILE A 17 2.44 -16.49 -14.80
CA ILE A 17 2.01 -15.18 -14.28
C ILE A 17 2.22 -14.07 -15.33
N GLY A 18 1.52 -14.13 -16.48
CA GLY A 18 1.45 -13.03 -17.47
C GLY A 18 0.55 -11.87 -16.98
N LEU A 19 0.87 -10.60 -17.28
CA LEU A 19 0.07 -9.44 -16.83
C LEU A 19 -1.40 -9.61 -17.25
N PRO A 20 -2.40 -9.33 -16.38
CA PRO A 20 -3.81 -9.44 -16.74
C PRO A 20 -4.16 -8.53 -17.92
N ASP A 21 -5.09 -9.00 -18.76
CA ASP A 21 -5.61 -8.24 -19.89
C ASP A 21 -6.46 -7.06 -19.38
N ILE A 22 -5.97 -5.84 -19.58
CA ILE A 22 -6.65 -4.62 -19.15
C ILE A 22 -7.61 -4.03 -20.20
N THR A 23 -7.71 -4.64 -21.39
CA THR A 23 -8.61 -4.13 -22.44
C THR A 23 -10.09 -4.22 -22.05
N GLY A 24 -10.42 -5.08 -21.08
CA GLY A 24 -11.76 -5.24 -20.53
C GLY A 24 -12.15 -4.30 -19.39
N ILE A 25 -11.24 -3.49 -18.84
CA ILE A 25 -11.57 -2.55 -17.74
C ILE A 25 -12.02 -1.22 -18.37
N PRO A 26 -13.28 -0.78 -18.17
CA PRO A 26 -13.78 0.47 -18.71
C PRO A 26 -13.21 1.66 -17.92
N LEU A 27 -11.98 2.07 -18.25
CA LEU A 27 -11.31 3.21 -17.64
C LEU A 27 -11.46 4.48 -18.51
N PRO A 28 -11.62 5.67 -17.89
CA PRO A 28 -11.48 6.94 -18.60
C PRO A 28 -10.15 7.03 -19.36
N ALA A 29 -10.16 7.64 -20.54
CA ALA A 29 -8.98 7.66 -21.42
C ALA A 29 -7.73 8.27 -20.76
N PRO A 30 -7.82 9.34 -19.94
CA PRO A 30 -6.64 9.86 -19.24
C PRO A 30 -6.10 8.91 -18.18
N VAL A 31 -6.97 8.23 -17.43
CA VAL A 31 -6.57 7.20 -16.44
C VAL A 31 -5.84 6.07 -17.15
N LYS A 32 -6.38 5.59 -18.28
CA LYS A 32 -5.74 4.55 -19.09
C LYS A 32 -4.35 4.98 -19.57
N ARG A 33 -4.17 6.24 -19.99
CA ARG A 33 -2.87 6.78 -20.40
C ARG A 33 -1.88 6.85 -19.23
N SER A 34 -2.29 7.39 -18.08
CA SER A 34 -1.45 7.49 -16.88
C SER A 34 -1.05 6.12 -16.36
N LEU A 35 -1.99 5.15 -16.35
CA LEU A 35 -1.73 3.75 -16.02
C LEU A 35 -0.63 3.18 -16.91
N TRP A 36 -0.77 3.29 -18.23
CA TRP A 36 0.22 2.73 -19.14
C TRP A 36 1.60 3.38 -19.03
N ARG A 37 1.66 4.70 -18.80
CA ARG A 37 2.93 5.38 -18.52
C ARG A 37 3.59 4.81 -17.26
N ALA A 38 2.84 4.76 -16.15
CA ALA A 38 3.35 4.27 -14.87
C ALA A 38 3.82 2.81 -14.94
N LEU A 39 3.02 1.93 -15.56
CA LEU A 39 3.38 0.53 -15.75
C LEU A 39 4.55 0.36 -16.73
N GLY A 40 4.59 1.14 -17.81
CA GLY A 40 5.71 1.14 -18.76
C GLY A 40 7.02 1.47 -18.06
N ARG A 41 7.04 2.51 -17.24
CA ARG A 41 8.19 2.89 -16.42
C ARG A 41 8.56 1.81 -15.40
N LEU A 42 7.58 1.28 -14.67
CA LEU A 42 7.79 0.24 -13.66
C LEU A 42 8.37 -1.06 -14.25
N ILE A 43 7.88 -1.50 -15.40
CA ILE A 43 8.26 -2.79 -16.00
C ILE A 43 9.54 -2.67 -16.83
N THR A 44 9.63 -1.64 -17.68
CA THR A 44 10.68 -1.53 -18.70
C THR A 44 11.74 -0.48 -18.38
N GLY A 45 11.48 0.41 -17.44
CA GLY A 45 12.31 1.59 -17.19
C GLY A 45 12.13 2.71 -18.23
N ALA A 46 11.37 2.52 -19.32
CA ALA A 46 11.14 3.54 -20.33
C ALA A 46 9.86 4.35 -20.08
N VAL A 47 9.91 5.67 -20.34
CA VAL A 47 8.81 6.62 -20.10
C VAL A 47 7.78 6.62 -21.25
N GLU A 48 8.22 6.29 -22.47
CA GLU A 48 7.39 6.31 -23.70
C GLU A 48 7.31 4.94 -24.35
N VAL A 49 6.75 3.97 -23.63
CA VAL A 49 6.46 2.66 -24.22
C VAL A 49 5.12 2.72 -24.95
N PRO A 50 5.04 2.41 -26.25
CA PRO A 50 3.76 2.35 -26.96
C PRO A 50 2.80 1.38 -26.28
N VAL A 51 1.54 1.78 -26.10
CA VAL A 51 0.50 0.95 -25.46
C VAL A 51 0.39 -0.42 -26.12
N ALA A 52 0.45 -0.48 -27.45
CA ALA A 52 0.44 -1.73 -28.21
C ALA A 52 1.63 -2.67 -27.89
N TYR A 53 2.79 -2.12 -27.51
CA TYR A 53 3.92 -2.94 -27.04
C TYR A 53 3.64 -3.53 -25.66
N LEU A 54 3.04 -2.76 -24.75
CA LEU A 54 2.65 -3.26 -23.42
C LEU A 54 1.56 -4.32 -23.51
N GLU A 55 0.58 -4.12 -24.40
CA GLU A 55 -0.46 -5.11 -24.72
C GLU A 55 0.14 -6.38 -25.34
N ALA A 56 1.07 -6.23 -26.30
CA ALA A 56 1.79 -7.35 -26.89
C ALA A 56 2.67 -8.10 -25.87
N GLN A 57 3.24 -7.40 -24.89
CA GLN A 57 4.04 -8.02 -23.83
C GLN A 57 3.18 -8.73 -22.78
N ALA A 58 2.02 -8.16 -22.39
CA ALA A 58 1.05 -8.86 -21.55
C ALA A 58 0.70 -10.25 -22.11
N GLY A 59 0.59 -10.36 -23.45
CA GLY A 59 0.43 -11.64 -24.15
C GLY A 59 1.67 -12.55 -24.22
N LYS A 60 2.90 -11.99 -24.20
CA LYS A 60 4.17 -12.72 -24.43
C LYS A 60 4.92 -13.16 -23.17
N ILE A 61 4.55 -12.68 -21.99
CA ILE A 61 5.31 -12.91 -20.73
C ILE A 61 5.40 -14.39 -20.27
N ARG A 62 4.67 -15.33 -20.89
CA ARG A 62 4.85 -16.78 -20.63
C ARG A 62 6.20 -17.33 -21.11
N ALA A 63 6.92 -16.61 -21.98
CA ALA A 63 8.16 -17.07 -22.62
C ALA A 63 9.44 -16.36 -22.14
N HIS A 64 9.34 -15.34 -21.26
CA HIS A 64 10.44 -14.40 -21.06
C HIS A 64 11.61 -14.91 -20.20
N GLY A 65 11.39 -15.95 -19.39
CA GLY A 65 12.42 -16.51 -18.50
C GLY A 65 13.71 -16.91 -19.23
N LYS A 66 13.61 -17.55 -20.40
CA LYS A 66 14.79 -18.06 -21.13
C LYS A 66 15.57 -16.99 -21.89
N GLY A 67 14.89 -15.96 -22.41
CA GLY A 67 15.51 -14.91 -23.22
C GLY A 67 16.28 -13.89 -22.38
N THR A 68 15.70 -13.48 -21.25
CA THR A 68 16.34 -12.54 -20.32
C THR A 68 17.53 -13.21 -19.63
N GLU A 69 17.40 -14.50 -19.29
CA GLU A 69 18.50 -15.32 -18.79
C GLU A 69 19.64 -15.39 -19.81
N ALA A 70 19.36 -15.65 -21.09
CA ALA A 70 20.38 -15.70 -22.14
C ALA A 70 21.10 -14.36 -22.38
N VAL A 71 20.39 -13.24 -22.40
CA VAL A 71 21.00 -11.89 -22.58
C VAL A 71 21.80 -11.50 -21.34
N THR A 72 21.27 -11.76 -20.15
CA THR A 72 21.96 -11.48 -18.89
C THR A 72 23.20 -12.35 -18.76
N LEU A 73 23.12 -13.64 -19.13
CA LEU A 73 24.23 -14.57 -19.16
C LEU A 73 25.30 -14.12 -20.17
N ALA A 74 24.90 -13.70 -21.38
CA ALA A 74 25.83 -13.20 -22.39
C ALA A 74 26.55 -11.91 -21.94
N ALA A 75 25.81 -10.95 -21.36
CA ALA A 75 26.38 -9.72 -20.81
C ALA A 75 27.29 -10.00 -19.62
N ALA A 76 26.90 -10.93 -18.75
CA ALA A 76 27.68 -11.32 -17.59
C ALA A 76 28.94 -12.11 -17.98
N THR A 77 28.87 -12.95 -19.02
CA THR A 77 30.03 -13.64 -19.61
C THR A 77 31.01 -12.66 -20.23
N ALA A 78 30.51 -11.63 -20.95
CA ALA A 78 31.35 -10.57 -21.49
C ALA A 78 32.01 -9.71 -20.38
N ALA A 79 31.29 -9.43 -19.29
CA ALA A 79 31.84 -8.76 -18.11
C ALA A 79 32.91 -9.63 -17.42
N ALA A 80 32.66 -10.93 -17.27
CA ALA A 80 33.59 -11.91 -16.69
C ALA A 80 34.94 -11.96 -17.43
N GLN A 81 34.93 -11.83 -18.76
CA GLN A 81 36.15 -11.77 -19.58
C GLN A 81 37.03 -10.55 -19.27
N GLN A 82 36.46 -9.46 -18.75
CA GLN A 82 37.22 -8.28 -18.31
C GLN A 82 37.82 -8.42 -16.91
N PHE A 83 37.34 -9.37 -16.09
CA PHE A 83 37.81 -9.52 -14.70
C PHE A 83 39.19 -10.16 -14.56
N GLY A 84 39.76 -10.76 -15.63
CA GLY A 84 41.19 -11.02 -15.89
C GLY A 84 42.08 -11.72 -14.83
N SER A 85 41.65 -11.88 -13.57
CA SER A 85 42.54 -12.18 -12.43
C SER A 85 41.90 -13.06 -11.36
N ASP A 86 40.57 -13.19 -11.30
CA ASP A 86 39.88 -14.16 -10.43
C ASP A 86 38.60 -14.69 -11.12
N PRO A 87 38.69 -15.81 -11.86
CA PRO A 87 37.53 -16.43 -12.52
C PRO A 87 36.41 -16.80 -11.53
N THR A 88 36.75 -17.16 -10.30
CA THR A 88 35.74 -17.55 -9.29
C THR A 88 34.96 -16.36 -8.78
N LEU A 89 35.58 -15.17 -8.71
CA LEU A 89 34.90 -13.92 -8.39
C LEU A 89 33.96 -13.52 -9.51
N ALA A 90 34.39 -13.67 -10.77
CA ALA A 90 33.56 -13.41 -11.92
C ALA A 90 32.30 -14.29 -11.89
N ASP A 91 32.45 -15.61 -11.68
CA ASP A 91 31.31 -16.54 -11.58
C ASP A 91 30.33 -16.16 -10.45
N ARG A 92 30.84 -15.80 -9.27
CA ARG A 92 29.99 -15.35 -8.15
C ARG A 92 29.26 -14.04 -8.48
N ALA A 93 29.93 -13.09 -9.12
CA ALA A 93 29.34 -11.81 -9.52
C ALA A 93 28.25 -12.01 -10.57
N VAL A 94 28.51 -12.81 -11.61
CA VAL A 94 27.54 -13.17 -12.65
C VAL A 94 26.29 -13.79 -12.02
N ASN A 95 26.46 -14.79 -11.16
CA ASN A 95 25.33 -15.47 -10.52
C ASN A 95 24.53 -14.52 -9.62
N TYR A 96 25.21 -13.71 -8.80
CA TYR A 96 24.54 -12.75 -7.90
C TYR A 96 23.73 -11.71 -8.68
N PHE A 97 24.35 -11.04 -9.67
CA PHE A 97 23.67 -10.00 -10.45
C PHE A 97 22.60 -10.56 -11.38
N GLY A 98 22.83 -11.72 -11.99
CA GLY A 98 21.84 -12.42 -12.80
C GLY A 98 20.58 -12.75 -11.99
N ALA A 99 20.74 -13.41 -10.85
CA ALA A 99 19.63 -13.71 -9.95
C ALA A 99 18.94 -12.45 -9.42
N LYS A 100 19.71 -11.40 -9.10
CA LYS A 100 19.18 -10.11 -8.65
C LYS A 100 18.29 -9.45 -9.71
N ILE A 101 18.76 -9.34 -10.95
CA ILE A 101 18.03 -8.70 -12.06
C ILE A 101 16.69 -9.41 -12.30
N VAL A 102 16.70 -10.74 -12.38
CA VAL A 102 15.49 -11.55 -12.58
C VAL A 102 14.51 -11.36 -11.43
N ARG A 103 14.97 -11.49 -10.18
CA ARG A 103 14.12 -11.31 -8.99
C ARG A 103 13.50 -9.92 -8.95
N GLU A 104 14.28 -8.88 -9.24
CA GLU A 104 13.81 -7.50 -9.24
C GLU A 104 12.79 -7.23 -10.35
N GLN A 105 12.94 -7.87 -11.51
CA GLN A 105 11.96 -7.81 -12.59
C GLN A 105 10.64 -8.47 -12.19
N LEU A 106 10.69 -9.70 -11.65
CA LEU A 106 9.50 -10.42 -11.19
C LEU A 106 8.74 -9.65 -10.09
N ASN A 107 9.46 -8.97 -9.21
CA ASN A 107 8.84 -8.14 -8.18
C ASN A 107 8.09 -6.95 -8.78
N ARG A 108 8.69 -6.22 -9.75
CA ARG A 108 8.05 -5.09 -10.45
C ARG A 108 6.80 -5.52 -11.22
N GLU A 109 6.85 -6.66 -11.91
CA GLU A 109 5.71 -7.21 -12.64
C GLU A 109 4.57 -7.66 -11.71
N ALA A 110 4.90 -8.21 -10.54
CA ALA A 110 3.90 -8.56 -9.53
C ALA A 110 3.23 -7.31 -8.92
N VAL A 111 3.98 -6.23 -8.69
CA VAL A 111 3.39 -4.94 -8.26
C VAL A 111 2.50 -4.36 -9.35
N ALA A 112 2.95 -4.38 -10.62
CA ALA A 112 2.15 -3.94 -11.76
C ALA A 112 0.80 -4.67 -11.83
N ARG A 113 0.78 -5.99 -11.60
CA ARG A 113 -0.45 -6.78 -11.51
C ARG A 113 -1.36 -6.28 -10.40
N ALA A 114 -0.82 -6.13 -9.19
CA ALA A 114 -1.59 -5.65 -8.05
C ALA A 114 -2.17 -4.23 -8.28
N THR A 115 -1.44 -3.35 -8.98
CA THR A 115 -1.95 -2.04 -9.39
C THR A 115 -3.17 -2.15 -10.29
N MET A 116 -3.13 -3.04 -11.29
CA MET A 116 -4.25 -3.24 -12.21
C MET A 116 -5.47 -3.84 -11.48
N GLU A 117 -5.24 -4.80 -10.60
CA GLU A 117 -6.30 -5.37 -9.75
C GLU A 117 -6.94 -4.30 -8.84
N ALA A 118 -6.13 -3.42 -8.24
CA ALA A 118 -6.63 -2.33 -7.40
C ALA A 118 -7.48 -1.32 -8.18
N ILE A 119 -7.03 -0.92 -9.38
CA ILE A 119 -7.79 -0.01 -10.25
C ILE A 119 -9.08 -0.68 -10.74
N ALA A 120 -9.05 -1.97 -11.07
CA ALA A 120 -10.23 -2.70 -11.51
C ALA A 120 -11.28 -2.82 -10.40
N ALA A 121 -10.84 -3.02 -9.15
CA ALA A 121 -11.73 -3.14 -7.99
C ALA A 121 -12.41 -1.82 -7.61
N SER A 122 -11.78 -0.67 -7.90
CA SER A 122 -12.34 0.66 -7.66
C SER A 122 -11.97 1.62 -8.81
N PRO A 123 -12.66 1.51 -9.96
CA PRO A 123 -12.40 2.38 -11.11
C PRO A 123 -12.62 3.84 -10.73
N PRO A 124 -11.72 4.77 -11.11
CA PRO A 124 -11.90 6.17 -10.83
C PRO A 124 -13.12 6.75 -11.57
N GLU A 125 -13.93 7.50 -10.84
CA GLU A 125 -15.12 8.19 -11.39
C GLU A 125 -14.76 9.44 -12.19
N THR A 126 -13.62 10.06 -11.87
CA THR A 126 -13.16 11.32 -12.46
C THR A 126 -11.80 11.16 -13.13
N GLU A 127 -11.51 12.03 -14.09
CA GLU A 127 -10.19 12.11 -14.69
C GLU A 127 -9.16 12.63 -13.65
N PRO A 128 -7.93 12.11 -13.65
CA PRO A 128 -6.87 12.56 -12.75
C PRO A 128 -6.47 14.00 -13.08
N GLU A 129 -6.33 14.82 -12.05
CA GLU A 129 -5.85 16.20 -12.15
C GLU A 129 -4.31 16.23 -12.22
N GLY A 130 -3.75 15.73 -13.32
CA GLY A 130 -2.31 15.74 -13.57
C GLY A 130 -1.72 14.36 -13.85
N ALA A 131 -0.41 14.26 -13.72
CA ALA A 131 0.35 13.03 -13.92
C ALA A 131 1.14 12.68 -12.66
N VAL A 132 1.46 11.40 -12.51
CA VAL A 132 2.37 10.92 -11.46
C VAL A 132 3.74 11.60 -11.62
N ASP A 133 4.31 12.04 -10.51
CA ASP A 133 5.64 12.65 -10.48
C ASP A 133 6.73 11.63 -10.86
N GLU A 134 7.68 12.03 -11.70
CA GLU A 134 8.70 11.12 -12.27
C GLU A 134 9.78 10.73 -11.25
N ASP A 135 10.13 11.63 -10.33
CA ASP A 135 11.10 11.34 -9.26
C ASP A 135 10.48 10.38 -8.25
N TRP A 136 9.22 10.63 -7.87
CA TRP A 136 8.43 9.71 -7.05
C TRP A 136 8.32 8.33 -7.69
N LEU A 137 8.02 8.25 -8.98
CA LEU A 137 7.86 6.98 -9.69
C LEU A 137 9.19 6.22 -9.80
N THR A 138 10.31 6.95 -9.87
CA THR A 138 11.65 6.36 -9.83
C THR A 138 11.93 5.73 -8.47
N GLU A 139 11.68 6.45 -7.38
CA GLU A 139 11.82 5.91 -6.01
C GLU A 139 10.88 4.71 -5.77
N PHE A 140 9.62 4.83 -6.20
CA PHE A 140 8.65 3.73 -6.13
C PHE A 140 9.15 2.48 -6.85
N THR A 141 9.70 2.64 -8.06
CA THR A 141 10.21 1.52 -8.87
C THR A 141 11.36 0.79 -8.18
N GLU A 142 12.28 1.54 -7.56
CA GLU A 142 13.38 0.95 -6.80
C GLU A 142 12.91 0.18 -5.57
N ILE A 143 11.90 0.70 -4.88
CA ILE A 143 11.30 0.02 -3.73
C ILE A 143 10.58 -1.24 -4.18
N ALA A 144 9.74 -1.15 -5.21
CA ALA A 144 9.01 -2.28 -5.78
C ALA A 144 9.93 -3.42 -6.21
N ALA A 145 11.05 -3.12 -6.87
CA ALA A 145 12.06 -4.11 -7.26
C ALA A 145 12.58 -4.93 -6.08
N LYS A 146 12.71 -4.33 -4.89
CA LYS A 146 13.33 -4.96 -3.72
C LYS A 146 12.35 -5.79 -2.88
N LYS A 147 11.03 -5.70 -3.08
CA LYS A 147 10.02 -6.35 -2.21
C LYS A 147 9.45 -7.63 -2.80
N SER A 148 9.77 -8.77 -2.18
CA SER A 148 9.25 -10.10 -2.57
C SER A 148 8.05 -10.59 -1.77
N ASN A 149 7.72 -9.95 -0.65
CA ASN A 149 6.54 -10.30 0.15
C ASN A 149 5.25 -9.97 -0.64
N VAL A 150 4.32 -10.92 -0.72
CA VAL A 150 3.07 -10.79 -1.49
C VAL A 150 2.18 -9.67 -0.95
N GLU A 151 1.96 -9.61 0.36
CA GLU A 151 1.13 -8.58 1.01
C GLU A 151 1.69 -7.18 0.77
N ILE A 152 3.01 -7.01 0.86
CA ILE A 152 3.67 -5.73 0.57
C ILE A 152 3.52 -5.35 -0.91
N ARG A 153 3.59 -6.31 -1.84
CA ARG A 153 3.36 -6.04 -3.27
C ARG A 153 1.93 -5.61 -3.56
N VAL A 154 0.95 -6.17 -2.84
CA VAL A 154 -0.45 -5.73 -2.92
C VAL A 154 -0.61 -4.30 -2.40
N ILE A 155 0.01 -3.96 -1.27
CA ILE A 155 -0.01 -2.59 -0.72
C ILE A 155 0.64 -1.60 -1.71
N LEU A 156 1.81 -1.95 -2.26
CA LEU A 156 2.48 -1.13 -3.28
C LEU A 156 1.62 -0.96 -4.54
N GLY A 157 0.90 -2.01 -4.95
CA GLY A 157 -0.05 -1.94 -6.05
C GLY A 157 -1.16 -0.91 -5.80
N ARG A 158 -1.75 -0.93 -4.61
CA ARG A 158 -2.77 0.05 -4.17
C ARG A 158 -2.23 1.47 -4.07
N ILE A 159 -0.99 1.64 -3.62
CA ILE A 159 -0.32 2.95 -3.57
C ILE A 159 -0.16 3.51 -4.98
N LEU A 160 0.39 2.72 -5.91
CA LEU A 160 0.55 3.17 -7.29
C LEU A 160 -0.80 3.43 -7.96
N ALA A 161 -1.82 2.62 -7.67
CA ALA A 161 -3.17 2.84 -8.17
C ALA A 161 -3.72 4.20 -7.69
N GLY A 162 -3.62 4.49 -6.40
CA GLY A 162 -4.06 5.76 -5.84
C GLY A 162 -3.29 6.94 -6.44
N GLU A 163 -1.97 6.82 -6.62
CA GLU A 163 -1.16 7.86 -7.26
C GLU A 163 -1.51 8.09 -8.74
N ILE A 164 -1.84 7.02 -9.48
CA ILE A 164 -2.32 7.12 -10.88
C ILE A 164 -3.69 7.81 -10.95
N THR A 165 -4.58 7.51 -10.01
CA THR A 165 -5.95 8.06 -9.99
C THR A 165 -6.02 9.47 -9.43
N LYS A 166 -5.14 9.81 -8.49
CA LYS A 166 -5.05 11.10 -7.82
C LYS A 166 -3.58 11.38 -7.47
N PRO A 167 -2.82 11.97 -8.40
CA PRO A 167 -1.42 12.32 -8.15
C PRO A 167 -1.25 13.21 -6.91
N GLY A 168 -0.16 13.02 -6.19
CA GLY A 168 0.14 13.69 -4.92
C GLY A 168 -0.56 13.08 -3.71
N THR A 169 -1.15 11.89 -3.84
CA THR A 169 -1.82 11.21 -2.70
C THR A 169 -0.81 10.58 -1.76
N PHE A 170 0.29 10.03 -2.27
CA PHE A 170 1.31 9.37 -1.45
C PHE A 170 2.62 10.12 -1.48
N SER A 171 3.12 10.50 -0.31
CA SER A 171 4.42 11.15 -0.18
C SER A 171 5.58 10.16 -0.34
N PRO A 172 6.78 10.62 -0.76
CA PRO A 172 8.00 9.80 -0.72
C PRO A 172 8.27 9.18 0.66
N ALA A 173 7.94 9.91 1.74
CA ALA A 173 8.08 9.42 3.11
C ALA A 173 7.21 8.18 3.38
N THR A 174 6.03 8.10 2.75
CA THR A 174 5.15 6.92 2.80
C THR A 174 5.75 5.71 2.07
N LEU A 175 6.49 5.93 0.98
CA LEU A 175 7.23 4.84 0.35
C LEU A 175 8.36 4.34 1.25
N GLN A 176 9.10 5.26 1.87
CA GLN A 176 10.24 4.91 2.71
C GLN A 176 9.83 4.16 3.98
N ILE A 177 8.71 4.51 4.62
CA ILE A 177 8.26 3.81 5.83
C ILE A 177 7.94 2.33 5.56
N LEU A 178 7.43 1.98 4.37
CA LEU A 178 7.21 0.59 3.97
C LEU A 178 8.50 -0.21 3.88
N THR A 179 9.64 0.46 3.77
CA THR A 179 10.94 -0.20 3.74
C THR A 179 11.48 -0.53 5.12
N THR A 180 11.05 0.19 6.16
CA THR A 180 11.62 0.13 7.51
C THR A 180 10.66 -0.44 8.55
N LEU A 181 9.35 -0.51 8.25
CA LEU A 181 8.35 -0.96 9.22
C LEU A 181 8.52 -2.45 9.56
N SER A 182 8.63 -2.74 10.85
CA SER A 182 8.67 -4.13 11.34
C SER A 182 7.28 -4.78 11.25
N GLN A 183 7.24 -6.11 11.14
CA GLN A 183 5.97 -6.84 11.10
C GLN A 183 5.14 -6.61 12.37
N SER A 184 5.77 -6.49 13.54
CA SER A 184 5.08 -6.21 14.80
C SER A 184 4.43 -4.82 14.77
N THR A 185 5.17 -3.79 14.35
CA THR A 185 4.63 -2.43 14.26
C THR A 185 3.53 -2.34 13.21
N ALA A 186 3.69 -2.99 12.04
CA ALA A 186 2.67 -3.05 10.99
C ALA A 186 1.35 -3.67 11.50
N ARG A 187 1.42 -4.77 12.24
CA ARG A 187 0.23 -5.40 12.84
C ARG A 187 -0.48 -4.49 13.84
N LYS A 188 0.27 -3.80 14.71
CA LYS A 188 -0.30 -2.83 15.65
C LYS A 188 -0.93 -1.65 14.92
N PHE A 189 -0.30 -1.18 13.85
CA PHE A 189 -0.84 -0.12 13.02
C PHE A 189 -2.15 -0.54 12.32
N GLN A 190 -2.20 -1.76 11.78
CA GLN A 190 -3.41 -2.30 11.16
C GLN A 190 -4.57 -2.41 12.17
N LEU A 191 -4.29 -2.94 13.36
CA LEU A 191 -5.27 -3.02 14.45
C LEU A 191 -5.77 -1.64 14.87
N LEU A 192 -4.87 -0.67 15.02
CA LEU A 192 -5.22 0.72 15.32
C LEU A 192 -6.04 1.37 14.19
N SER A 193 -5.72 1.06 12.94
CA SER A 193 -6.44 1.54 11.76
C SER A 193 -7.88 1.00 11.73
N GLY A 194 -8.08 -0.24 12.18
CA GLY A 194 -9.40 -0.85 12.42
C GLY A 194 -10.28 -0.18 13.49
N MET A 195 -9.72 0.80 14.21
CA MET A 195 -10.41 1.61 15.23
C MET A 195 -10.54 3.09 14.84
N SER A 196 -10.00 3.46 13.69
CA SER A 196 -9.77 4.86 13.33
C SER A 196 -10.85 5.44 12.42
N ILE A 197 -11.04 6.74 12.57
CA ILE A 197 -11.94 7.59 11.79
C ILE A 197 -11.06 8.50 10.93
N ALA A 198 -11.36 8.62 9.64
CA ALA A 198 -10.80 9.67 8.79
C ALA A 198 -11.90 10.68 8.47
N ASP A 199 -11.68 11.96 8.76
CA ASP A 199 -12.63 13.00 8.41
C ASP A 199 -12.43 13.52 6.98
N ALA A 200 -13.38 14.33 6.52
CA ALA A 200 -13.40 14.92 5.18
C ALA A 200 -12.20 15.81 4.84
N ARG A 201 -11.45 16.25 5.85
CA ARG A 201 -10.32 17.18 5.73
C ARG A 201 -8.99 16.43 5.65
N GLY A 202 -9.01 15.09 5.59
CA GLY A 202 -7.81 14.26 5.60
C GLY A 202 -7.24 14.06 7.00
N PHE A 203 -8.03 14.29 8.06
CA PHE A 203 -7.58 14.12 9.43
C PHE A 203 -8.00 12.73 9.95
N THR A 204 -7.03 11.87 10.24
CA THR A 204 -7.27 10.52 10.77
C THR A 204 -6.94 10.42 12.24
N TYR A 205 -7.84 9.81 13.02
CA TYR A 205 -7.68 9.68 14.46
C TYR A 205 -8.42 8.48 15.06
N VAL A 206 -8.04 8.11 16.28
CA VAL A 206 -8.73 7.14 17.13
C VAL A 206 -9.23 7.85 18.38
N VAL A 207 -10.47 7.60 18.79
CA VAL A 207 -11.06 8.21 19.97
C VAL A 207 -10.63 7.42 21.21
N THR A 208 -9.93 8.08 22.12
CA THR A 208 -9.36 7.44 23.32
C THR A 208 -10.13 7.75 24.60
N ALA A 209 -11.03 8.74 24.58
CA ALA A 209 -11.86 9.10 25.75
C ALA A 209 -12.69 7.94 26.36
N PRO A 210 -13.22 6.96 25.60
CA PRO A 210 -13.91 5.80 26.18
C PRO A 210 -13.02 4.88 27.03
N PHE A 211 -11.70 5.07 26.99
CA PHE A 211 -10.71 4.17 27.57
C PHE A 211 -9.99 4.86 28.73
N PRO A 212 -10.42 4.62 29.99
CA PRO A 212 -9.74 5.18 31.14
C PRO A 212 -8.28 4.71 31.18
N LYS A 213 -7.38 5.57 31.68
CA LYS A 213 -5.94 5.29 31.80
C LYS A 213 -5.21 5.04 30.47
N PHE A 214 -5.73 5.52 29.34
CA PHE A 214 -5.04 5.44 28.05
C PHE A 214 -3.55 5.83 28.12
N GLN A 215 -3.21 6.89 28.87
CA GLN A 215 -1.84 7.38 29.01
C GLN A 215 -0.89 6.44 29.79
N GLN A 216 -1.43 5.48 30.54
CA GLN A 216 -0.66 4.53 31.35
C GLN A 216 -0.61 3.16 30.66
N GLU A 217 -1.76 2.72 30.13
CA GLU A 217 -1.95 1.34 29.66
C GLU A 217 -2.09 1.28 28.13
N GLY A 218 -2.62 2.32 27.50
CA GLY A 218 -3.02 2.32 26.08
C GLY A 218 -4.40 1.72 25.90
N LEU A 219 -4.59 0.94 24.84
CA LEU A 219 -5.79 0.17 24.54
C LEU A 219 -5.52 -1.33 24.73
N VAL A 220 -5.03 -1.73 25.91
CA VAL A 220 -4.54 -3.10 26.18
C VAL A 220 -5.59 -4.16 25.92
N GLU A 221 -6.84 -3.93 26.36
CA GLU A 221 -7.97 -4.84 26.11
C GLU A 221 -8.27 -5.03 24.63
N LEU A 222 -7.84 -4.09 23.79
CA LEU A 222 -7.99 -4.12 22.34
C LEU A 222 -6.70 -4.52 21.63
N GLY A 223 -5.68 -4.95 22.38
CA GLY A 223 -4.43 -5.48 21.84
C GLY A 223 -3.37 -4.43 21.47
N VAL A 224 -3.53 -3.16 21.85
CA VAL A 224 -2.53 -2.09 21.58
C VAL A 224 -2.11 -1.44 22.90
N THR A 225 -0.91 -1.74 23.37
CA THR A 225 -0.37 -1.16 24.62
C THR A 225 0.10 0.27 24.43
N TYR A 226 0.29 1.03 25.51
CA TYR A 226 0.88 2.37 25.42
C TYR A 226 2.30 2.35 24.81
N SER A 227 3.08 1.29 25.07
CA SER A 227 4.38 1.11 24.41
C SER A 227 4.23 0.92 22.90
N ASP A 228 3.17 0.24 22.44
CA ASP A 228 2.90 0.12 21.00
C ASP A 228 2.57 1.49 20.39
N PHE A 229 1.81 2.34 21.08
CA PHE A 229 1.56 3.72 20.65
C PHE A 229 2.85 4.54 20.51
N LEU A 230 3.76 4.42 21.49
CA LEU A 230 5.07 5.06 21.42
C LEU A 230 5.88 4.55 20.21
N ASN A 231 5.89 3.25 19.96
CA ASN A 231 6.58 2.66 18.81
C ASN A 231 6.00 3.14 17.48
N LEU A 232 4.67 3.23 17.37
CA LEU A 232 3.98 3.75 16.19
C LEU A 232 4.30 5.23 15.95
N GLN A 233 4.39 6.02 17.03
CA GLN A 233 4.83 7.41 16.97
C GLN A 233 6.29 7.53 16.53
N SER A 234 7.21 6.76 17.14
CA SER A 234 8.63 6.78 16.75
C SER A 234 8.85 6.29 15.31
N SER A 235 7.95 5.46 14.79
CA SER A 235 7.94 5.05 13.38
C SER A 235 7.33 6.11 12.45
N GLY A 236 6.85 7.25 12.98
CA GLY A 236 6.26 8.33 12.20
C GLY A 236 4.85 8.04 11.70
N LEU A 237 4.15 7.01 12.20
CA LEU A 237 2.76 6.67 11.83
C LEU A 237 1.72 7.47 12.62
N LEU A 238 2.10 7.97 13.80
CA LEU A 238 1.26 8.82 14.65
C LEU A 238 1.85 10.21 14.77
N ALA A 239 0.99 11.18 15.08
CA ALA A 239 1.41 12.53 15.39
C ALA A 239 2.30 12.58 16.65
N PRO A 240 3.13 13.63 16.82
CA PRO A 240 3.99 13.79 18.00
C PRO A 240 3.23 13.87 19.34
N ALA A 241 1.95 14.24 19.31
CA ALA A 241 1.09 14.20 20.49
C ALA A 241 0.19 12.95 20.45
N LEU A 242 0.43 12.00 21.37
CA LEU A 242 -0.39 10.80 21.51
C LEU A 242 -1.80 11.09 22.07
N THR A 243 -2.00 12.24 22.71
CA THR A 243 -3.30 12.68 23.19
C THR A 243 -3.52 14.12 22.75
N SER A 244 -4.57 14.33 21.96
CA SER A 244 -5.07 15.64 21.55
C SER A 244 -6.54 15.78 21.93
N GLN A 245 -7.02 17.01 22.05
CA GLN A 245 -8.45 17.30 22.24
C GLN A 245 -9.08 17.59 20.88
N LEU A 246 -10.23 16.98 20.61
CA LEU A 246 -11.02 17.23 19.41
C LEU A 246 -12.43 17.66 19.79
N ASP A 247 -12.87 18.79 19.25
CA ASP A 247 -14.28 19.15 19.23
C ASP A 247 -14.97 18.35 18.13
N LEU A 248 -15.93 17.50 18.52
CA LEU A 248 -16.71 16.70 17.57
C LEU A 248 -17.90 17.46 16.96
N ASN A 249 -18.31 18.60 17.54
CA ASN A 249 -19.46 19.37 17.05
C ASN A 249 -19.36 19.74 15.56
N PRO A 250 -18.20 20.16 15.02
CA PRO A 250 -18.05 20.46 13.59
C PRO A 250 -18.26 19.26 12.65
N ASN A 251 -18.19 18.03 13.17
CA ASN A 251 -18.36 16.80 12.39
C ASN A 251 -19.80 16.24 12.45
N VAL A 252 -20.69 16.86 13.24
CA VAL A 252 -22.09 16.45 13.34
C VAL A 252 -22.82 16.78 12.05
N ASN A 253 -23.63 15.84 11.58
CA ASN A 253 -24.40 15.90 10.34
C ASN A 253 -23.57 16.03 9.05
N VAL A 254 -22.24 15.89 9.14
CA VAL A 254 -21.35 15.91 7.98
C VAL A 254 -21.22 14.50 7.42
N VAL A 255 -21.70 14.28 6.20
CA VAL A 255 -21.63 13.00 5.46
C VAL A 255 -20.38 13.00 4.58
N ARG A 256 -19.20 12.95 5.21
CA ARG A 256 -17.91 12.91 4.48
C ARG A 256 -16.78 12.21 5.26
N ALA A 257 -17.11 11.56 6.37
CA ALA A 257 -16.13 10.87 7.19
C ALA A 257 -16.17 9.36 6.90
N ASP A 258 -15.01 8.74 6.97
CA ASP A 258 -14.79 7.31 6.79
C ASP A 258 -14.53 6.66 8.16
N TYR A 259 -15.36 5.68 8.53
CA TYR A 259 -15.13 4.84 9.68
C TYR A 259 -14.84 3.42 9.22
N VAL A 260 -13.55 3.06 9.26
CA VAL A 260 -13.04 1.75 8.85
C VAL A 260 -13.48 1.37 7.42
N GLY A 261 -13.33 2.29 6.46
CA GLY A 261 -13.67 2.04 5.06
C GLY A 261 -15.15 2.24 4.71
N GLN A 262 -15.98 2.70 5.65
CA GLN A 262 -17.40 2.98 5.40
C GLN A 262 -17.76 4.45 5.66
N PRO A 263 -18.41 5.13 4.70
CA PRO A 263 -18.96 6.46 4.91
C PRO A 263 -19.96 6.47 6.08
N PHE A 264 -19.81 7.44 6.98
CA PHE A 264 -20.72 7.62 8.11
C PHE A 264 -20.99 9.10 8.40
N ALA A 265 -22.03 9.33 9.19
CA ALA A 265 -22.33 10.61 9.80
C ALA A 265 -22.55 10.45 11.31
N LEU A 266 -22.11 11.44 12.07
CA LEU A 266 -22.51 11.60 13.47
C LEU A 266 -23.85 12.33 13.52
N ARG A 267 -24.85 11.78 14.20
CA ARG A 267 -26.14 12.44 14.43
C ARG A 267 -26.33 12.77 15.90
N LEU A 268 -26.87 13.95 16.16
CA LEU A 268 -27.38 14.30 17.49
C LEU A 268 -28.80 13.78 17.61
N SER A 269 -29.06 13.00 18.66
CA SER A 269 -30.42 12.62 19.06
C SER A 269 -31.15 13.77 19.78
N ASP A 270 -30.39 14.75 20.29
CA ASP A 270 -30.91 15.94 20.96
C ASP A 270 -30.11 17.17 20.50
N ALA A 271 -30.73 18.01 19.67
CA ALA A 271 -30.10 19.21 19.10
C ALA A 271 -29.77 20.30 20.13
N SER A 272 -30.29 20.19 21.37
CA SER A 272 -29.99 21.13 22.46
C SER A 272 -28.67 20.81 23.19
N LYS A 273 -28.12 19.61 22.99
CA LYS A 273 -26.87 19.17 23.63
C LYS A 273 -25.67 19.44 22.74
N LYS A 274 -24.57 19.86 23.36
CA LYS A 274 -23.25 19.93 22.73
C LYS A 274 -22.45 18.67 23.06
N ILE A 275 -21.70 18.19 22.08
CA ILE A 275 -20.74 17.10 22.30
C ILE A 275 -19.54 17.70 23.03
N ALA A 276 -19.07 17.03 24.08
CA ALA A 276 -17.87 17.45 24.79
C ALA A 276 -16.63 17.23 23.91
N ASN A 277 -15.58 18.01 24.16
CA ASN A 277 -14.28 17.71 23.59
C ASN A 277 -13.86 16.29 23.98
N THR A 278 -13.33 15.54 23.01
CA THR A 278 -12.87 14.18 23.22
C THR A 278 -11.37 14.08 23.10
N GLN A 279 -10.80 13.18 23.89
CA GLN A 279 -9.42 12.77 23.72
C GLN A 279 -9.31 11.85 22.50
N ILE A 280 -8.32 12.14 21.68
CA ILE A 280 -7.98 11.36 20.49
C ILE A 280 -6.47 11.13 20.39
N THR A 281 -6.11 10.09 19.65
CA THR A 281 -4.76 9.92 19.10
C THR A 281 -4.82 10.14 17.59
N VAL A 282 -3.92 10.97 17.08
CA VAL A 282 -3.93 11.44 15.69
C VAL A 282 -2.89 10.69 14.88
N PHE A 283 -3.22 10.33 13.64
CA PHE A 283 -2.28 9.73 12.70
C PHE A 283 -1.45 10.85 12.06
N SER A 284 -0.19 10.57 11.74
CA SER A 284 0.60 11.50 10.92
C SER A 284 0.06 11.54 9.48
N ALA A 285 0.61 12.41 8.63
CA ALA A 285 0.32 12.37 7.19
C ALA A 285 0.62 10.98 6.59
N ILE A 286 1.78 10.42 6.93
CA ILE A 286 2.19 9.07 6.53
C ILE A 286 1.19 8.01 7.02
N GLY A 287 0.75 8.10 8.28
CA GLY A 287 -0.25 7.20 8.82
C GLY A 287 -1.60 7.32 8.12
N HIS A 288 -2.04 8.55 7.80
CA HIS A 288 -3.26 8.79 7.04
C HIS A 288 -3.18 8.15 5.64
N GLU A 289 -2.09 8.40 4.92
CA GLU A 289 -1.84 7.84 3.60
C GLU A 289 -1.83 6.31 3.64
N LEU A 290 -1.06 5.70 4.54
CA LEU A 290 -0.99 4.24 4.65
C LEU A 290 -2.32 3.59 5.05
N ARG A 291 -3.11 4.24 5.91
CA ARG A 291 -4.44 3.73 6.29
C ARG A 291 -5.32 3.49 5.06
N SER A 292 -5.20 4.31 4.02
CA SER A 292 -6.04 4.23 2.82
C SER A 292 -5.77 2.99 1.94
N VAL A 293 -4.63 2.32 2.12
CA VAL A 293 -4.19 1.21 1.25
C VAL A 293 -4.06 -0.12 1.97
N ILE A 294 -4.04 -0.13 3.30
CA ILE A 294 -4.01 -1.38 4.08
C ILE A 294 -5.40 -1.99 4.22
N PRO A 295 -5.51 -3.32 4.40
CA PRO A 295 -6.77 -3.93 4.79
C PRO A 295 -7.24 -3.40 6.14
N LEU A 296 -8.48 -2.91 6.18
CA LEU A 296 -9.13 -2.41 7.38
C LEU A 296 -10.11 -3.47 7.92
N GLU A 297 -9.87 -3.91 9.15
CA GLU A 297 -10.75 -4.83 9.87
C GLU A 297 -11.33 -4.10 11.08
N ARG A 298 -12.66 -4.00 11.14
CA ARG A 298 -13.34 -3.30 12.23
C ARG A 298 -13.14 -4.04 13.53
N ASN A 299 -12.73 -3.33 14.58
CA ASN A 299 -12.65 -3.88 15.92
C ASN A 299 -14.00 -3.74 16.63
N ASP A 300 -14.73 -4.84 16.76
CA ASP A 300 -16.08 -4.85 17.35
C ASP A 300 -16.10 -4.42 18.81
N ALA A 301 -15.10 -4.82 19.61
CA ALA A 301 -15.02 -4.45 21.02
C ALA A 301 -14.81 -2.94 21.20
N TYR A 302 -13.98 -2.34 20.34
CA TYR A 302 -13.81 -0.89 20.28
C TYR A 302 -15.11 -0.21 19.82
N ASP A 303 -15.75 -0.72 18.77
CA ASP A 303 -16.98 -0.13 18.22
C ASP A 303 -18.11 -0.08 19.26
N VAL A 304 -18.33 -1.17 20.00
CA VAL A 304 -19.32 -1.23 21.08
C VAL A 304 -19.04 -0.16 22.14
N LYS A 305 -17.79 -0.01 22.56
CA LYS A 305 -17.38 1.00 23.55
C LYS A 305 -17.55 2.42 23.00
N LEU A 306 -17.13 2.67 21.77
CA LEU A 306 -17.25 3.98 21.12
C LEU A 306 -18.72 4.39 20.99
N ARG A 307 -19.58 3.50 20.49
CA ARG A 307 -21.03 3.76 20.34
C ARG A 307 -21.70 4.02 21.67
N THR A 308 -21.38 3.24 22.70
CA THR A 308 -21.92 3.43 24.06
C THR A 308 -21.51 4.80 24.62
N TRP A 309 -20.24 5.17 24.45
CA TRP A 309 -19.72 6.45 24.90
C TRP A 309 -20.34 7.65 24.14
N LEU A 310 -20.56 7.52 22.83
CA LEU A 310 -21.27 8.53 22.02
C LEU A 310 -22.74 8.64 22.42
N ALA A 311 -23.43 7.52 22.65
CA ALA A 311 -24.84 7.50 23.04
C ALA A 311 -25.09 8.22 24.36
N ASN A 312 -24.17 8.09 25.34
CA ASN A 312 -24.22 8.84 26.60
C ASN A 312 -24.15 10.36 26.40
N GLN A 313 -23.62 10.82 25.25
CA GLN A 313 -23.58 12.22 24.85
C GLN A 313 -24.70 12.59 23.86
N SER A 314 -25.70 11.70 23.69
CA SER A 314 -26.80 11.87 22.73
C SER A 314 -26.32 11.95 21.27
N VAL A 315 -25.26 11.20 20.94
CA VAL A 315 -24.69 11.09 19.60
C VAL A 315 -24.78 9.63 19.11
N SER A 316 -25.15 9.43 17.84
CA SER A 316 -25.12 8.13 17.17
C SER A 316 -24.23 8.16 15.92
N ILE A 317 -23.65 7.01 15.58
CA ILE A 317 -22.98 6.77 14.29
C ILE A 317 -23.99 6.11 13.35
N GLU A 318 -24.32 6.81 12.26
CA GLU A 318 -25.14 6.29 11.16
C GLU A 318 -24.26 6.07 9.93
N PHE A 319 -24.22 4.83 9.44
CA PHE A 319 -23.56 4.53 8.18
C PHE A 319 -24.43 4.99 7.02
N VAL A 320 -23.80 5.61 6.03
CA VAL A 320 -24.49 6.06 4.84
C VAL A 320 -24.40 4.96 3.80
N THR A 321 -25.56 4.49 3.36
CA THR A 321 -25.64 3.57 2.23
C THR A 321 -25.33 4.37 0.97
N THR A 322 -24.16 4.12 0.38
CA THR A 322 -23.80 4.49 -1.00
C THR A 322 -24.72 3.82 -1.99
#